data_AF-A0A7V2QDS0-F1
#
_entry.id   AF-A0A7V2QDS0-F1
#
_cell.length_a   1.000
_cell.length_b   1.000
_cell.length_c   1.000
_cell.angle_alpha   90.00
_cell.angle_beta   90.00
_cell.angle_gamma   90.00
#
_symmetry.space_group_name_H-M   'P 1'
#
loop_
_entity.id
_entity.type
_entity.pdbx_description
1 polymer ?
#
loop_
_entity_poly.entity_id
_entity_poly.type
_entity_poly.pdbx_seq_one_letter_code
_entity_poly.pdbx_strand_id
1 'polypeptide(L)'
;MSLTNNIIVSHTTGIYVYPDPTNEVTATHTLFYGNGADTSGGVVTSTDEIGGDPLFVNPAGGDYHLRAGSPAIDAGTAVPWLTTDLDGDQRPLCVGYDVGADEYVPKVYLPLVVKSYP
;
A
#
# COMPACT_ATOMS: atom_id res chain seq x y z
N MET A 1 16.16 10.58 2.63
CA MET A 1 15.43 9.37 3.07
C MET A 1 14.67 8.80 1.88
N SER A 2 14.49 7.48 1.76
CA SER A 2 13.68 6.88 0.68
C SER A 2 12.47 6.16 1.24
N LEU A 3 11.31 6.35 0.59
CA LEU A 3 10.05 5.68 0.83
C LEU A 3 9.69 4.92 -0.45
N THR A 4 9.46 3.62 -0.36
CA THR A 4 9.10 2.76 -1.50
C THR A 4 7.86 1.94 -1.14
N ASN A 5 6.89 1.83 -2.07
CA ASN A 5 5.66 1.04 -1.89
C ASN A 5 4.85 1.46 -0.66
N ASN A 6 4.63 2.75 -0.43
CA ASN A 6 3.85 3.23 0.73
C ASN A 6 2.43 3.65 0.32
N ILE A 7 1.47 3.50 1.24
CA ILE A 7 0.17 4.17 1.14
C ILE A 7 0.12 5.26 2.20
N ILE A 8 -0.13 6.51 1.78
CA ILE A 8 -0.23 7.68 2.66
C ILE A 8 -1.59 8.32 2.43
N VAL A 9 -2.48 8.20 3.42
CA VAL A 9 -3.91 8.44 3.23
C VAL A 9 -4.53 9.25 4.38
N SER A 10 -5.48 10.14 4.09
CA SER A 10 -6.28 10.87 5.09
C SER A 10 -5.49 11.77 6.06
N HIS A 11 -4.36 12.33 5.64
CA HIS A 11 -3.59 13.28 6.44
C HIS A 11 -3.82 14.73 5.99
N THR A 12 -3.66 15.70 6.89
CA THR A 12 -3.60 17.12 6.48
C THR A 12 -2.44 17.35 5.50
N THR A 13 -1.28 16.77 5.80
CA THR A 13 -0.10 16.70 4.93
C THR A 13 0.44 15.28 4.96
N GLY A 14 0.62 14.65 3.79
CA GLY A 14 1.17 13.30 3.67
C GLY A 14 2.63 13.22 4.11
N ILE A 15 3.53 13.80 3.33
CA ILE A 15 4.96 13.93 3.67
C ILE A 15 5.28 15.39 3.97
N TYR A 16 5.71 15.65 5.21
CA TYR A 16 6.25 16.96 5.59
C TYR A 16 7.76 16.88 5.77
N VAL A 17 8.49 17.72 5.05
CA VAL A 17 9.94 17.88 5.19
C VAL A 17 10.23 19.22 5.83
N TYR A 18 10.95 19.24 6.95
CA TYR A 18 11.34 20.51 7.57
C TYR A 18 12.20 21.33 6.59
N PRO A 19 11.93 22.63 6.38
CA PRO A 19 12.58 23.42 5.32
C PRO A 19 14.04 23.73 5.64
N ASP A 20 14.90 22.77 5.32
CA ASP A 20 16.35 22.86 5.35
C ASP A 20 16.85 22.27 4.03
N PRO A 21 17.81 22.90 3.32
CA PRO A 21 18.29 22.43 2.03
C PRO A 21 18.98 21.06 2.08
N THR A 22 19.33 20.56 3.26
CA THR A 22 19.90 19.22 3.45
C THR A 22 18.84 18.15 3.71
N ASN A 23 17.59 18.54 3.96
CA ASN A 23 16.49 17.61 4.15
C ASN A 23 15.82 17.29 2.81
N GLU A 24 16.00 16.06 2.35
CA GLU A 24 15.34 15.54 1.16
C GLU A 24 14.71 14.16 1.42
N VAL A 25 13.49 14.00 0.92
CA VAL A 25 12.78 12.72 0.87
C VAL A 25 12.54 12.34 -0.59
N THR A 26 12.90 11.11 -0.93
CA THR A 26 12.46 10.48 -2.18
C THR A 26 11.33 9.51 -1.85
N ALA A 27 10.18 9.65 -2.51
CA ALA A 27 9.09 8.70 -2.47
C ALA A 27 8.97 8.05 -3.85
N THR A 28 8.82 6.73 -3.93
CA THR A 28 8.62 6.02 -5.19
C THR A 28 7.55 4.95 -5.01
N HIS A 29 6.73 4.71 -6.03
CA HIS A 29 5.61 3.75 -5.97
C HIS A 29 4.73 4.00 -4.73
N THR A 30 4.53 5.28 -4.39
CA THR A 30 3.72 5.69 -3.23
C THR A 30 2.33 6.06 -3.70
N LEU A 31 1.32 5.51 -3.04
CA LEU A 31 -0.08 5.85 -3.24
C LEU A 31 -0.47 6.94 -2.25
N PHE A 32 -0.81 8.10 -2.78
CA PHE A 32 -1.39 9.19 -1.99
C PHE A 32 -2.90 9.29 -2.23
N TYR A 33 -3.69 9.35 -1.16
CA TYR A 33 -5.14 9.47 -1.32
C TYR A 33 -5.81 10.23 -0.16
N GLY A 34 -6.70 11.16 -0.48
CA GLY A 34 -7.49 11.88 0.53
C GLY A 34 -6.65 12.74 1.49
N ASN A 35 -5.41 13.07 1.15
CA ASN A 35 -4.63 14.04 1.93
C ASN A 35 -5.04 15.47 1.55
N GLY A 36 -4.84 16.43 2.47
CA GLY A 36 -4.99 17.86 2.16
C GLY A 36 -3.90 18.35 1.20
N ALA A 37 -2.67 17.95 1.46
CA ALA A 37 -1.53 18.04 0.54
C ALA A 37 -0.70 16.75 0.63
N ASP A 38 -0.30 16.17 -0.50
CA ASP A 38 0.49 14.93 -0.47
C ASP A 38 1.91 15.19 0.03
N THR A 39 2.47 16.36 -0.28
CA THR A 39 3.80 16.78 0.19
C THR A 39 3.78 18.26 0.59
N SER A 40 4.64 18.65 1.54
CA SER A 40 4.82 20.05 1.93
C SER A 40 6.17 20.31 2.62
N GLY A 41 6.56 21.58 2.71
CA GLY A 41 7.78 22.05 3.36
C GLY A 41 8.98 22.05 2.40
N GLY A 42 9.99 21.24 2.72
CA GLY A 42 11.24 21.08 1.95
C GLY A 42 11.10 20.22 0.70
N VAL A 43 12.22 19.65 0.23
CA VAL A 43 12.26 18.91 -1.04
C VAL A 43 11.70 17.49 -0.85
N VAL A 44 10.65 17.18 -1.62
CA VAL A 44 10.14 15.82 -1.80
C VAL A 44 10.17 15.47 -3.29
N THR A 45 11.00 14.50 -3.65
CA THR A 45 11.05 13.92 -4.99
C THR A 45 10.14 12.71 -5.01
N SER A 46 8.99 12.81 -5.66
CA SER A 46 8.04 11.70 -5.78
C SER A 46 8.04 11.14 -7.20
N THR A 47 8.23 9.84 -7.38
CA THR A 47 8.24 9.17 -8.69
C THR A 47 7.29 7.98 -8.71
N ASP A 48 6.79 7.64 -9.89
CA ASP A 48 5.97 6.44 -10.10
C ASP A 48 4.77 6.37 -9.13
N GLU A 49 4.14 7.52 -8.87
CA GLU A 49 3.02 7.63 -7.96
C GLU A 49 1.83 6.78 -8.41
N ILE A 50 1.20 6.10 -7.46
CA ILE A 50 -0.02 5.34 -7.71
C ILE A 50 -1.22 6.21 -7.33
N GLY A 51 -2.15 6.39 -8.28
CA GLY A 51 -3.34 7.20 -8.10
C GLY A 51 -4.58 6.36 -7.84
N GLY A 52 -5.41 6.80 -6.90
CA GLY A 52 -6.76 6.24 -6.66
C GLY A 52 -7.01 5.86 -5.20
N ASP A 53 -8.26 5.47 -4.91
CA ASP A 53 -8.64 4.99 -3.58
C ASP A 53 -7.95 3.65 -3.29
N PRO A 54 -7.21 3.48 -2.17
CA PRO A 54 -6.58 2.20 -1.84
C PRO A 54 -7.59 1.07 -1.53
N LEU A 55 -8.88 1.38 -1.40
CA LEU A 55 -9.97 0.42 -1.17
C LEU A 55 -9.73 -0.51 0.01
N PHE A 56 -9.42 0.05 1.19
CA PHE A 56 -9.26 -0.75 2.41
C PHE A 56 -10.53 -1.48 2.84
N VAL A 57 -10.39 -2.64 3.49
CA VAL A 57 -11.51 -3.45 3.95
C VAL A 57 -12.33 -2.75 5.03
N ASN A 58 -11.72 -2.24 6.09
CA ASN A 58 -12.41 -1.49 7.14
C ASN A 58 -11.42 -0.59 7.90
N PRO A 59 -10.98 0.54 7.32
CA PRO A 59 -9.96 1.38 7.94
C PRO A 59 -10.42 2.00 9.26
N ALA A 60 -11.73 2.29 9.40
CA ALA A 60 -12.29 2.77 10.67
C ALA A 60 -12.22 1.72 11.80
N GLY A 61 -12.18 0.44 11.44
CA GLY A 61 -11.95 -0.68 12.36
C GLY A 61 -10.48 -1.14 12.45
N GLY A 62 -9.56 -0.45 11.78
CA GLY A 62 -8.13 -0.81 11.74
C GLY A 62 -7.76 -1.91 10.75
N ASP A 63 -8.69 -2.31 9.88
CA ASP A 63 -8.44 -3.31 8.84
C ASP A 63 -8.03 -2.61 7.54
N TYR A 64 -6.72 -2.56 7.33
CA TYR A 64 -6.07 -1.93 6.18
C TYR A 64 -5.69 -2.93 5.08
N HIS A 65 -6.23 -4.14 5.10
CA HIS A 65 -6.10 -5.04 3.97
C HIS A 65 -6.75 -4.44 2.72
N LEU A 66 -6.21 -4.77 1.55
CA LEU A 66 -6.73 -4.29 0.27
C LEU A 66 -7.98 -5.09 -0.13
N ARG A 67 -8.95 -4.41 -0.76
CA ARG A 67 -10.06 -5.07 -1.46
C ARG A 67 -9.70 -5.31 -2.93
N ALA A 68 -10.38 -6.30 -3.52
CA ALA A 68 -10.32 -6.55 -4.95
C ALA A 68 -10.56 -5.27 -5.76
N GLY A 69 -9.70 -5.01 -6.75
CA GLY A 69 -9.77 -3.82 -7.61
C GLY A 69 -9.07 -2.59 -7.05
N SER A 70 -8.38 -2.70 -5.91
CA SER A 70 -7.53 -1.62 -5.42
C SER A 70 -6.43 -1.30 -6.45
N PRO A 71 -6.15 -0.01 -6.73
CA PRO A 71 -5.04 0.41 -7.57
C PRO A 71 -3.67 0.12 -6.93
N ALA A 72 -3.63 -0.22 -5.64
CA ALA A 72 -2.41 -0.62 -4.95
C ALA A 72 -1.95 -2.05 -5.30
N ILE A 73 -2.86 -2.87 -5.86
CA ILE A 73 -2.58 -4.27 -6.21
C ILE A 73 -1.69 -4.33 -7.45
N ASP A 74 -0.64 -5.17 -7.40
CA ASP A 74 0.36 -5.40 -8.44
C ASP A 74 1.07 -4.11 -8.94
N ALA A 75 0.99 -3.01 -8.18
CA ALA A 75 1.46 -1.67 -8.58
C ALA A 75 2.78 -1.25 -7.91
N GLY A 76 3.33 -2.09 -7.03
CA GLY A 76 4.58 -1.87 -6.33
C GLY A 76 5.81 -2.35 -7.11
N THR A 77 6.98 -2.14 -6.49
CA THR A 77 8.27 -2.59 -7.02
C THR A 77 8.99 -3.53 -6.07
N ALA A 78 9.97 -4.28 -6.58
CA ALA A 78 10.72 -5.24 -5.78
C ALA A 78 11.58 -4.55 -4.72
N VAL A 79 11.42 -4.94 -3.46
CA VAL A 79 12.28 -4.56 -2.34
C VAL A 79 12.96 -5.84 -1.80
N PRO A 80 14.21 -6.14 -2.19
CA PRO A 80 14.78 -7.49 -2.05
C PRO A 80 14.83 -8.06 -0.63
N TRP A 81 14.89 -7.20 0.39
CA TRP A 81 14.95 -7.61 1.80
C TRP A 81 13.59 -7.71 2.48
N LEU A 82 12.51 -7.25 1.83
CA LEU A 82 11.14 -7.30 2.35
C LEU A 82 10.42 -8.49 1.71
N THR A 83 10.60 -9.67 2.30
CA THR A 83 10.13 -10.94 1.72
C THR A 83 8.74 -11.35 2.19
N THR A 84 8.21 -10.74 3.24
CA THR A 84 6.87 -11.00 3.76
C THR A 84 6.15 -9.70 4.12
N ASP A 85 4.83 -9.73 4.10
CA ASP A 85 3.96 -8.62 4.50
C ASP A 85 3.61 -8.64 6.00
N LEU A 86 2.61 -7.83 6.40
CA LEU A 86 2.17 -7.69 7.79
C LEU A 86 1.58 -8.99 8.36
N ASP A 87 0.90 -9.80 7.55
CA ASP A 87 0.22 -11.03 7.95
C ASP A 87 1.12 -12.27 7.76
N GLY A 88 2.31 -12.07 7.19
CA GLY A 88 3.33 -13.08 6.98
C GLY A 88 3.24 -13.76 5.62
N ASP A 89 2.41 -13.24 4.71
CA ASP A 89 2.31 -13.71 3.33
C ASP A 89 3.53 -13.28 2.53
N GLN A 90 3.91 -14.08 1.53
CA GLN A 90 5.12 -13.85 0.74
C GLN A 90 4.97 -12.64 -0.18
N ARG A 91 6.01 -11.82 -0.28
CA ARG A 91 6.12 -10.72 -1.25
C ARG A 91 7.03 -11.08 -2.43
N PRO A 92 6.57 -10.99 -3.69
CA PRO A 92 5.20 -10.68 -4.11
C PRO A 92 4.30 -11.91 -4.01
N LEU A 93 2.99 -11.69 -3.90
CA LEU A 93 1.98 -12.71 -4.09
C LEU A 93 1.34 -12.57 -5.48
N CYS A 94 1.05 -13.68 -6.15
CA CYS A 94 0.51 -13.66 -7.52
C CYS A 94 1.42 -12.99 -8.58
N VAL A 95 1.07 -11.80 -9.08
CA VAL A 95 1.60 -11.24 -10.34
C VAL A 95 2.66 -10.16 -10.09
N GLY A 96 2.50 -9.34 -9.07
CA GLY A 96 3.37 -8.22 -8.74
C GLY A 96 3.40 -7.94 -7.24
N TYR A 97 4.16 -6.92 -6.85
CA TYR A 97 4.19 -6.46 -5.46
C TYR A 97 3.04 -5.49 -5.24
N ASP A 98 2.43 -5.54 -4.07
CA ASP A 98 1.42 -4.57 -3.69
C ASP A 98 2.04 -3.36 -3.00
N VAL A 99 1.48 -2.19 -3.26
CA VAL A 99 1.81 -0.95 -2.54
C VAL A 99 1.15 -0.98 -1.17
N GLY A 100 1.90 -0.64 -0.13
CA GLY A 100 1.43 -0.65 1.25
C GLY A 100 1.98 -1.84 2.05
N ALA A 101 1.37 -2.09 3.20
CA ALA A 101 1.88 -3.06 4.19
C ALA A 101 1.41 -4.50 3.97
N ASP A 102 0.39 -4.72 3.13
CA ASP A 102 -0.33 -5.98 2.91
C ASP A 102 -0.24 -6.39 1.44
N GLU A 103 -0.16 -7.69 1.14
CA GLU A 103 -0.38 -8.24 -0.20
C GLU A 103 -1.81 -8.76 -0.31
N TYR A 104 -2.52 -8.39 -1.37
CA TYR A 104 -3.87 -8.84 -1.60
C TYR A 104 -3.91 -10.34 -1.90
N VAL A 105 -4.43 -11.10 -0.95
CA VAL A 105 -4.70 -12.53 -1.13
C VAL A 105 -6.12 -12.76 -1.66
N PRO A 106 -6.31 -13.24 -2.91
CA PRO A 106 -7.63 -13.56 -3.41
C PRO A 106 -8.24 -14.74 -2.63
N LYS A 107 -9.37 -14.49 -1.96
CA LYS A 107 -10.10 -15.53 -1.20
C LYS A 107 -11.05 -16.30 -2.11
N VAL A 108 -10.87 -17.62 -2.22
CA VAL A 108 -11.81 -18.52 -2.89
C VAL A 108 -12.68 -19.21 -1.83
N TYR A 109 -13.97 -18.89 -1.81
CA TYR A 109 -14.92 -19.57 -0.95
C TYR A 109 -15.46 -20.82 -1.65
N LEU A 110 -15.01 -21.99 -1.22
CA LEU A 110 -15.60 -23.24 -1.64
C LEU A 110 -16.91 -23.47 -0.87
N PRO A 111 -18.03 -23.82 -1.53
CA PRO A 111 -19.19 -24.29 -0.81
C PRO A 111 -18.80 -25.56 -0.05
N LEU A 112 -19.00 -25.55 1.27
CA LEU A 112 -18.83 -26.74 2.09
C LEU A 112 -19.96 -27.74 1.74
N VAL A 113 -19.75 -28.54 0.70
CA VAL A 113 -20.64 -29.67 0.41
C VAL A 113 -20.31 -30.76 1.42
N VAL A 114 -21.02 -30.74 2.55
CA VAL A 114 -21.06 -31.89 3.45
C VAL A 114 -21.73 -33.02 2.67
N LYS A 115 -20.91 -33.94 2.15
CA LYS A 115 -21.41 -35.19 1.58
C LYS A 115 -21.91 -36.03 2.76
N SER A 116 -23.18 -35.89 3.11
CA SER A 116 -23.85 -36.85 3.98
C SER A 116 -23.87 -38.19 3.23
N TYR A 117 -22.87 -39.02 3.53
CA TYR A 117 -22.86 -40.40 3.08
C TYR A 117 -23.91 -41.16 3.90
N PRO A 118 -24.90 -41.81 3.26
CA PRO A 118 -25.84 -42.69 3.96
C PRO A 118 -25.16 -43.95 4.49
#